data_AF-A0AB73B8M4-F1
#
_entry.id   AF-A0AB73B8M4-F1
#
_cell.length_a   1.000
_cell.length_b   1.000
_cell.length_c   1.000
_cell.angle_alpha   90.00
_cell.angle_beta   90.00
_cell.angle_gamma   90.00
#
_symmetry.space_group_name_H-M   'P 1'
#
loop_
_entity.id
_entity.type
_entity.pdbx_description
1 polymer ?
#
loop_
_entity_poly.entity_id
_entity_poly.type
_entity_poly.pdbx_seq_one_letter_code
_entity_poly.pdbx_strand_id
1 'polypeptide(L)'
;MADFEGKISGNFADDDDLIRTGRALIELDGFDMLHVPVPTDYREFLDGAAGQVEAVSLDAERAVEAAGAAGGSASAAASSATAADGSARSASSSATAASTAAGTATSAATTATSAAADAKADAGRSKSDREAAEAAAGVAGTAAGTATTQAGKAKQEADRAANMVGTTTWNGDVLSVNGVSSPPLTGPKGQDGTVAFDALTEEQRESLRGEPGKDATAVNIADGSITDAKLASKVTVQPEANAIVKRWGSGHISVPSDPDSADAAASKAYVDTQRDTRTTPSAVSSQIASAITSKADLVGGKVPTSQIPEVALTKPQSVTSRSALLALTAQEGDVGIITTGADKGTYMLGAGESSQWASWVPLASSPGAPVQSVNGQVGTVVLSAADVGAPTTSELTTGLAGKANASHTHTTEQVTGLDSTLASKASTQALSDGLAGKADVSHTHTTEQVTGLDSALAGKASTQALTDGLATRVDGGSAVKKIEVVTAMPYYPVATTLYLVVG
;
A
#
# COMPACT_ATOMS: atom_id res chain seq x y z
N MET A 1 0.76 -1.69 -117.81
CA MET A 1 -0.44 -2.52 -117.59
C MET A 1 -1.51 -1.58 -117.09
N ALA A 2 -2.67 -1.54 -117.74
CA ALA A 2 -3.79 -0.73 -117.27
C ALA A 2 -4.37 -1.40 -116.03
N ASP A 3 -4.50 -0.65 -114.94
CA ASP A 3 -5.15 -1.15 -113.74
C ASP A 3 -6.61 -1.49 -114.08
N PHE A 4 -7.00 -2.73 -113.84
CA PHE A 4 -8.39 -3.18 -113.96
C PHE A 4 -9.01 -3.16 -112.57
N GLU A 5 -10.02 -2.32 -112.39
CA GLU A 5 -10.80 -2.24 -111.15
C GLU A 5 -12.15 -2.93 -111.39
N GLY A 6 -12.41 -4.00 -110.65
CA GLY A 6 -13.63 -4.81 -110.75
C GLY A 6 -14.22 -5.11 -109.39
N LYS A 7 -15.54 -5.01 -109.26
CA LYS A 7 -16.27 -5.33 -108.03
C LYS A 7 -16.77 -6.77 -108.09
N ILE A 8 -16.23 -7.65 -107.24
CA ILE A 8 -16.74 -9.01 -107.03
C ILE A 8 -17.68 -8.99 -105.82
N SER A 9 -18.77 -9.74 -105.88
CA SER A 9 -19.74 -9.90 -104.78
C SER A 9 -20.13 -11.36 -104.68
N GLY A 10 -19.88 -11.99 -103.53
CA GLY A 10 -20.17 -13.40 -103.25
C GLY A 10 -20.28 -13.62 -101.74
N ASN A 11 -20.86 -14.75 -101.34
CA ASN A 11 -20.89 -15.16 -99.93
C ASN A 11 -19.63 -15.96 -99.62
N PHE A 12 -19.09 -15.83 -98.40
CA PHE A 12 -18.07 -16.75 -97.94
C PHE A 12 -18.69 -18.14 -97.82
N ALA A 13 -18.05 -19.15 -98.41
CA ALA A 13 -18.30 -20.53 -98.01
C ALA A 13 -17.99 -20.66 -96.51
N ASP A 14 -18.67 -21.57 -95.83
CA ASP A 14 -18.76 -21.72 -94.38
C ASP A 14 -17.54 -21.28 -93.54
N ASP A 15 -17.81 -20.83 -92.31
CA ASP A 15 -16.80 -20.42 -91.33
C ASP A 15 -15.83 -21.57 -90.96
N ASP A 16 -16.29 -22.81 -91.09
CA ASP A 16 -15.50 -24.01 -90.84
C ASP A 16 -14.34 -24.19 -91.84
N ASP A 17 -14.51 -23.87 -93.12
CA ASP A 17 -13.46 -24.03 -94.13
C ASP A 17 -12.32 -23.02 -93.97
N LEU A 18 -12.59 -21.82 -93.44
CA LEU A 18 -11.56 -20.83 -93.12
C LEU A 18 -10.64 -21.32 -92.01
N ILE A 19 -11.21 -21.95 -90.98
CA ILE A 19 -10.47 -22.49 -89.81
C ILE A 19 -9.75 -23.80 -90.19
N ARG A 20 -10.37 -24.66 -91.00
CA ARG A 20 -9.84 -25.97 -91.40
C ARG A 20 -8.76 -25.89 -92.49
N THR A 21 -8.90 -24.99 -93.45
CA THR A 21 -8.01 -24.92 -94.63
C THR A 21 -7.07 -23.71 -94.63
N GLY A 22 -7.31 -22.71 -93.77
CA GLY A 22 -6.54 -21.47 -93.72
C GLY A 22 -6.72 -20.60 -94.97
N ARG A 23 -7.81 -20.77 -95.70
CA ARG A 23 -8.13 -20.03 -96.93
C ARG A 23 -9.55 -19.49 -96.84
N ALA A 24 -9.73 -18.23 -97.19
CA ALA A 24 -11.06 -17.67 -97.37
C ALA A 24 -11.55 -18.07 -98.76
N LEU A 25 -12.67 -18.78 -98.80
CA LEU A 25 -13.27 -19.31 -100.01
C LEU A 25 -14.49 -18.46 -100.36
N ILE A 26 -14.46 -17.78 -101.51
CA ILE A 26 -15.61 -17.02 -102.03
C ILE A 26 -16.22 -17.86 -103.16
N GLU A 27 -17.49 -18.23 -102.99
CA GLU A 27 -18.23 -19.00 -104.00
C GLU A 27 -18.65 -18.06 -105.15
N LEU A 28 -18.24 -18.42 -106.37
CA LEU A 28 -18.59 -17.74 -107.62
C LEU A 28 -19.51 -18.67 -108.41
N ASP A 29 -20.76 -18.25 -108.58
CA ASP A 29 -21.76 -18.90 -109.44
C ASP A 29 -22.00 -20.41 -109.19
N GLY A 30 -21.87 -20.86 -107.94
CA GLY A 30 -22.32 -22.18 -107.48
C GLY A 30 -21.44 -23.38 -107.85
N PHE A 31 -20.32 -23.18 -108.57
CA PHE A 31 -19.38 -24.25 -108.95
C PHE A 31 -17.90 -23.84 -108.95
N ASP A 32 -17.58 -22.53 -108.98
CA ASP A 32 -16.20 -22.04 -108.97
C ASP A 32 -15.86 -21.36 -107.63
N MET A 33 -14.63 -21.55 -107.16
CA MET A 33 -14.17 -21.01 -105.87
C MET A 33 -12.97 -20.10 -106.06
N LEU A 34 -13.10 -18.84 -105.64
CA LEU A 34 -11.96 -17.92 -105.56
C LEU A 34 -11.20 -18.19 -104.25
N HIS A 35 -9.95 -18.64 -104.38
CA HIS A 35 -9.05 -18.81 -103.26
C HIS A 35 -8.43 -17.47 -102.87
N VAL A 36 -8.89 -16.89 -101.76
CA VAL A 36 -8.24 -15.73 -101.16
C VAL A 36 -7.24 -16.25 -100.11
N PRO A 37 -5.91 -16.10 -100.32
CA PRO A 37 -4.93 -16.54 -99.34
C PRO A 37 -5.09 -15.73 -98.05
N VAL A 38 -5.32 -16.43 -96.94
CA VAL A 38 -5.22 -15.80 -95.62
C VAL A 38 -3.73 -15.65 -95.29
N PRO A 39 -3.30 -14.51 -94.72
CA PRO A 39 -1.92 -14.34 -94.28
C PRO A 39 -1.47 -15.48 -93.35
N THR A 40 -0.30 -16.06 -93.62
CA THR A 40 0.20 -17.27 -92.92
C THR A 40 0.43 -17.06 -91.41
N ASP A 41 0.54 -15.80 -90.99
CA ASP A 41 0.70 -15.30 -89.63
C ASP A 41 -0.62 -15.21 -88.85
N TYR A 42 -1.79 -15.36 -89.48
CA TYR A 42 -3.08 -15.27 -88.80
C TYR A 42 -3.30 -16.39 -87.77
N ARG A 43 -2.83 -17.61 -88.04
CA ARG A 43 -2.89 -18.72 -87.06
C ARG A 43 -1.97 -18.50 -85.87
N GLU A 44 -0.76 -17.98 -86.12
CA GLU A 44 0.20 -17.63 -85.06
C GLU A 44 -0.34 -16.50 -84.17
N PHE A 45 -1.06 -15.54 -84.77
CA PHE A 45 -1.78 -14.51 -84.02
C PHE A 45 -2.89 -15.08 -83.12
N LEU A 46 -3.70 -16.02 -83.61
CA LEU A 46 -4.77 -16.66 -82.83
C LEU A 46 -4.21 -17.53 -81.68
N ASP A 47 -3.18 -18.33 -81.94
CA ASP A 47 -2.50 -19.14 -80.91
C ASP A 47 -1.84 -18.23 -79.86
N GLY A 48 -1.22 -17.12 -80.28
CA GLY A 48 -0.68 -16.11 -79.39
C GLY A 48 -1.75 -15.42 -78.53
N ALA A 49 -2.91 -15.12 -79.10
CA ALA A 49 -4.05 -14.55 -78.37
C ALA A 49 -4.61 -15.55 -77.34
N ALA A 50 -4.75 -16.83 -77.70
CA ALA A 50 -5.17 -17.88 -76.78
C ALA A 50 -4.19 -18.05 -75.61
N GLY A 51 -2.88 -18.07 -75.88
CA GLY A 51 -1.84 -18.15 -74.84
C GLY A 51 -1.83 -16.92 -73.92
N GLN A 52 -2.11 -15.72 -74.43
CA GLN A 52 -2.27 -14.53 -73.59
C GLN A 52 -3.50 -14.63 -72.68
N VAL A 53 -4.62 -15.17 -73.16
CA VAL A 53 -5.83 -15.38 -72.35
C VAL A 53 -5.57 -16.39 -71.22
N GLU A 54 -4.84 -17.47 -71.50
CA GLU A 54 -4.46 -18.47 -70.48
C GLU A 54 -3.52 -17.87 -69.42
N ALA A 55 -2.52 -17.08 -69.85
CA ALA A 55 -1.61 -16.38 -68.94
C ALA A 55 -2.34 -15.38 -68.03
N VAL A 56 -3.27 -14.59 -68.59
CA VAL A 56 -4.10 -13.65 -67.82
C VAL A 56 -4.98 -14.38 -66.81
N SER A 57 -5.50 -15.56 -67.17
CA SER A 57 -6.34 -16.37 -66.26
C SER A 57 -5.52 -16.90 -65.08
N LEU A 58 -4.30 -17.39 -65.32
CA LEU A 58 -3.37 -17.83 -64.28
C LEU A 58 -2.95 -16.67 -63.36
N ASP A 59 -2.69 -15.50 -63.91
CA ASP A 59 -2.36 -14.30 -63.12
C ASP A 59 -3.53 -13.85 -62.25
N ALA A 60 -4.77 -13.94 -62.77
CA ALA A 60 -5.98 -13.64 -62.01
C ALA A 60 -6.18 -14.61 -60.83
N GLU A 61 -5.97 -15.91 -61.04
CA GLU A 61 -6.04 -16.92 -59.98
C GLU A 61 -5.01 -16.64 -58.88
N ARG A 62 -3.76 -16.37 -59.27
CA ARG A 62 -2.68 -15.99 -58.33
C ARG A 62 -3.01 -14.73 -57.55
N ALA A 63 -3.63 -13.73 -58.19
CA ALA A 63 -4.05 -12.50 -57.51
C ALA A 63 -5.14 -12.75 -56.45
N VAL A 64 -6.09 -13.66 -56.72
CA VAL A 64 -7.12 -14.06 -55.75
C VAL A 64 -6.50 -14.78 -54.55
N GLU A 65 -5.57 -15.71 -54.78
CA GLU A 65 -4.84 -16.39 -53.71
C GLU A 65 -4.04 -15.39 -52.85
N ALA A 66 -3.33 -14.46 -53.48
CA ALA A 66 -2.58 -13.42 -52.79
C ALA A 66 -3.50 -12.51 -51.95
N ALA A 67 -4.68 -12.15 -52.46
CA ALA A 67 -5.68 -11.38 -51.72
C ALA A 67 -6.21 -12.17 -50.50
N GLY A 68 -6.43 -13.48 -50.65
CA GLY A 68 -6.81 -14.37 -49.55
C GLY A 68 -5.74 -14.44 -48.45
N ALA A 69 -4.47 -14.61 -48.84
CA ALA A 69 -3.34 -14.63 -47.92
C ALA A 69 -3.17 -13.28 -47.17
N ALA A 70 -3.38 -12.15 -47.88
CA ALA A 70 -3.38 -10.82 -47.28
C ALA A 70 -4.52 -10.65 -46.26
N GLY A 71 -5.73 -11.14 -46.58
CA GLY A 71 -6.86 -11.14 -45.65
C GLY A 71 -6.61 -11.98 -44.39
N GLY A 72 -6.01 -13.16 -44.55
CA GLY A 72 -5.58 -14.01 -43.43
C GLY A 72 -4.54 -13.30 -42.54
N SER A 73 -3.55 -12.65 -43.16
CA SER A 73 -2.53 -11.87 -42.44
C SER A 73 -3.13 -10.69 -41.66
N ALA A 74 -4.09 -9.98 -42.27
CA ALA A 74 -4.80 -8.88 -41.60
C ALA A 74 -5.60 -9.37 -40.37
N SER A 75 -6.25 -10.54 -40.49
CA SER A 75 -6.99 -11.16 -39.39
C SER A 75 -6.08 -11.60 -38.24
N ALA A 76 -4.90 -12.15 -38.56
CA ALA A 76 -3.89 -12.49 -37.57
C ALA A 76 -3.33 -11.25 -36.86
N ALA A 77 -3.10 -10.16 -37.60
CA ALA A 77 -2.67 -8.89 -37.04
C ALA A 77 -3.72 -8.29 -36.07
N ALA A 78 -5.00 -8.33 -36.45
CA ALA A 78 -6.10 -7.88 -35.58
C ALA A 78 -6.20 -8.70 -34.28
N SER A 79 -6.03 -10.02 -34.38
CA SER A 79 -6.00 -10.93 -33.21
C SER A 79 -4.83 -10.60 -32.28
N SER A 80 -3.65 -10.34 -32.87
CA SER A 80 -2.44 -9.96 -32.12
C SER A 80 -2.60 -8.61 -31.43
N ALA A 81 -3.23 -7.63 -32.09
CA ALA A 81 -3.54 -6.33 -31.49
C ALA A 81 -4.49 -6.47 -30.28
N THR A 82 -5.49 -7.34 -30.38
CA THR A 82 -6.41 -7.64 -29.27
C THR A 82 -5.68 -8.28 -28.09
N ALA A 83 -4.78 -9.23 -28.36
CA ALA A 83 -3.96 -9.86 -27.31
C ALA A 83 -3.01 -8.84 -26.63
N ALA A 84 -2.45 -7.91 -27.39
CA ALA A 84 -1.61 -6.84 -26.86
C ALA A 84 -2.40 -5.88 -25.95
N ASP A 85 -3.61 -5.49 -26.33
CA ASP A 85 -4.51 -4.68 -25.49
C ASP A 85 -4.88 -5.42 -24.19
N GLY A 86 -5.20 -6.71 -24.26
CA GLY A 86 -5.43 -7.55 -23.07
C GLY A 86 -4.21 -7.62 -22.14
N SER A 87 -3.00 -7.71 -22.71
CA SER A 87 -1.75 -7.70 -21.96
C SER A 87 -1.51 -6.34 -21.29
N ALA A 88 -1.77 -5.23 -21.97
CA ALA A 88 -1.65 -3.88 -21.41
C ALA A 88 -2.61 -3.63 -20.24
N ARG A 89 -3.86 -4.10 -20.35
CA ARG A 89 -4.85 -4.06 -19.25
C ARG A 89 -4.41 -4.87 -18.05
N SER A 90 -3.86 -6.05 -18.27
CA SER A 90 -3.32 -6.92 -17.22
C SER A 90 -2.12 -6.27 -16.51
N ALA A 91 -1.21 -5.65 -17.27
CA ALA A 91 -0.08 -4.90 -16.71
C ALA A 91 -0.56 -3.71 -15.86
N SER A 92 -1.56 -2.96 -16.33
CA SER A 92 -2.15 -1.84 -15.58
C SER A 92 -2.77 -2.31 -14.26
N SER A 93 -3.51 -3.41 -14.28
CA SER A 93 -4.12 -4.01 -13.08
C SER A 93 -3.06 -4.45 -12.07
N SER A 94 -1.98 -5.10 -12.55
CA SER A 94 -0.83 -5.49 -11.72
C SER A 94 -0.12 -4.28 -11.10
N ALA A 95 0.01 -3.17 -11.83
CA ALA A 95 0.58 -1.94 -11.29
C ALA A 95 -0.27 -1.34 -10.16
N THR A 96 -1.60 -1.35 -10.31
CA THR A 96 -2.53 -0.92 -9.24
C THR A 96 -2.45 -1.83 -8.01
N ALA A 97 -2.38 -3.14 -8.20
CA ALA A 97 -2.19 -4.10 -7.11
C ALA A 97 -0.86 -3.86 -6.37
N ALA A 98 0.22 -3.60 -7.11
CA ALA A 98 1.52 -3.28 -6.52
C ALA A 98 1.49 -1.98 -5.71
N SER A 99 0.83 -0.93 -6.21
CA SER A 99 0.64 0.33 -5.48
C SER A 99 -0.15 0.13 -4.18
N THR A 100 -1.20 -0.69 -4.22
CA THR A 100 -2.03 -1.03 -3.04
C THR A 100 -1.21 -1.82 -2.01
N ALA A 101 -0.42 -2.79 -2.47
CA ALA A 101 0.48 -3.56 -1.61
C ALA A 101 1.54 -2.66 -0.95
N ALA A 102 2.10 -1.71 -1.68
CA ALA A 102 3.05 -0.73 -1.15
C ALA A 102 2.41 0.13 -0.05
N GLY A 103 1.20 0.66 -0.26
CA GLY A 103 0.46 1.43 0.76
C GLY A 103 0.13 0.61 2.01
N THR A 104 -0.20 -0.68 1.83
CA THR A 104 -0.42 -1.61 2.94
C THR A 104 0.87 -1.86 3.73
N ALA A 105 2.00 -2.03 3.03
CA ALA A 105 3.30 -2.20 3.66
C ALA A 105 3.74 -0.95 4.44
N THR A 106 3.50 0.25 3.91
CA THR A 106 3.73 1.51 4.63
C THR A 106 2.90 1.59 5.92
N SER A 107 1.62 1.26 5.84
CA SER A 107 0.71 1.27 7.00
C SER A 107 1.14 0.27 8.07
N ALA A 108 1.59 -0.92 7.66
CA ALA A 108 2.14 -1.93 8.56
C ALA A 108 3.44 -1.45 9.23
N ALA A 109 4.32 -0.77 8.50
CA ALA A 109 5.55 -0.20 9.05
C ALA A 109 5.27 0.90 10.08
N THR A 110 4.28 1.77 9.84
CA THR A 110 3.83 2.77 10.82
C THR A 110 3.28 2.10 12.07
N THR A 111 2.43 1.08 11.91
CA THR A 111 1.86 0.32 13.03
C THR A 111 2.96 -0.35 13.87
N ALA A 112 3.95 -0.97 13.23
CA ALA A 112 5.09 -1.58 13.92
C ALA A 112 5.93 -0.53 14.68
N THR A 113 6.09 0.66 14.11
CA THR A 113 6.79 1.78 14.78
C THR A 113 6.05 2.23 16.03
N SER A 114 4.73 2.39 15.96
CA SER A 114 3.90 2.72 17.12
C SER A 114 3.96 1.65 18.19
N ALA A 115 3.83 0.37 17.82
CA ALA A 115 3.92 -0.75 18.76
C ALA A 115 5.28 -0.80 19.47
N ALA A 116 6.38 -0.49 18.77
CA ALA A 116 7.70 -0.40 19.37
C ALA A 116 7.83 0.76 20.37
N ALA A 117 7.18 1.91 20.10
CA ALA A 117 7.13 3.04 21.02
C ALA A 117 6.33 2.71 22.28
N ASP A 118 5.17 2.06 22.12
CA ASP A 118 4.32 1.63 23.23
C ASP A 118 5.05 0.62 24.13
N ALA A 119 5.72 -0.38 23.53
CA ALA A 119 6.53 -1.34 24.28
C ALA A 119 7.67 -0.68 25.08
N LYS A 120 8.28 0.38 24.53
CA LYS A 120 9.28 1.17 25.26
C LYS A 120 8.67 1.93 26.43
N ALA A 121 7.46 2.47 26.26
CA ALA A 121 6.74 3.16 27.34
C ALA A 121 6.30 2.18 28.43
N ASP A 122 5.83 0.98 28.07
CA ASP A 122 5.51 -0.11 29.01
C ASP A 122 6.75 -0.52 29.82
N ALA A 123 7.90 -0.70 29.16
CA ALA A 123 9.16 -1.01 29.85
C ALA A 123 9.56 0.09 30.86
N GLY A 124 9.32 1.37 30.51
CA GLY A 124 9.51 2.50 31.42
C GLY A 124 8.60 2.42 32.65
N ARG A 125 7.31 2.15 32.45
CA ARG A 125 6.33 1.96 33.54
C ARG A 125 6.70 0.79 34.45
N SER A 126 7.05 -0.36 33.90
CA SER A 126 7.51 -1.52 34.69
C SER A 126 8.75 -1.22 35.53
N LYS A 127 9.68 -0.38 35.03
CA LYS A 127 10.84 0.04 35.80
C LYS A 127 10.43 0.90 37.01
N SER A 128 9.53 1.85 36.80
CA SER A 128 9.01 2.69 37.88
C SER A 128 8.21 1.87 38.92
N ASP A 129 7.40 0.91 38.46
CA ASP A 129 6.67 0.01 39.36
C ASP A 129 7.61 -0.83 40.22
N ARG A 130 8.72 -1.33 39.63
CA ARG A 130 9.77 -2.02 40.38
C ARG A 130 10.40 -1.14 41.43
N GLU A 131 10.76 0.09 41.08
CA GLU A 131 11.36 1.06 42.02
C GLU A 131 10.40 1.40 43.18
N ALA A 132 9.10 1.54 42.89
CA ALA A 132 8.07 1.73 43.90
C ALA A 132 7.93 0.50 44.81
N ALA A 133 7.99 -0.70 44.26
CA ALA A 133 7.94 -1.95 45.03
C ALA A 133 9.18 -2.12 45.94
N GLU A 134 10.37 -1.78 45.45
CA GLU A 134 11.61 -1.79 46.23
C GLU A 134 11.54 -0.77 47.40
N ALA A 135 11.02 0.43 47.15
CA ALA A 135 10.80 1.43 48.19
C ALA A 135 9.79 0.96 49.24
N ALA A 136 8.67 0.37 48.82
CA ALA A 136 7.66 -0.19 49.71
C ALA A 136 8.23 -1.32 50.58
N ALA A 137 9.06 -2.20 50.01
CA ALA A 137 9.76 -3.24 50.75
C ALA A 137 10.72 -2.66 51.81
N GLY A 138 11.43 -1.57 51.48
CA GLY A 138 12.29 -0.86 52.43
C GLY A 138 11.53 -0.24 53.60
N VAL A 139 10.37 0.37 53.33
CA VAL A 139 9.47 0.90 54.37
C VAL A 139 8.95 -0.23 55.26
N ALA A 140 8.53 -1.35 54.68
CA ALA A 140 8.07 -2.52 55.43
C ALA A 140 9.18 -3.09 56.33
N GLY A 141 10.42 -3.18 55.83
CA GLY A 141 11.58 -3.58 56.62
C GLY A 141 11.86 -2.63 57.80
N THR A 142 11.78 -1.32 57.57
CA THR A 142 11.93 -0.31 58.64
C THR A 142 10.84 -0.42 59.71
N ALA A 143 9.59 -0.62 59.28
CA ALA A 143 8.47 -0.84 60.18
C ALA A 143 8.66 -2.11 61.02
N ALA A 144 9.12 -3.21 60.42
CA ALA A 144 9.42 -4.46 61.12
C ALA A 144 10.56 -4.30 62.15
N GLY A 145 11.62 -3.56 61.81
CA GLY A 145 12.70 -3.23 62.74
C GLY A 145 12.22 -2.37 63.91
N THR A 146 11.36 -1.39 63.64
CA THR A 146 10.72 -0.55 64.67
C THR A 146 9.85 -1.40 65.60
N ALA A 147 9.02 -2.28 65.04
CA ALA A 147 8.18 -3.19 65.82
C ALA A 147 9.02 -4.11 66.72
N THR A 148 10.11 -4.67 66.20
CA THR A 148 11.07 -5.47 66.99
C THR A 148 11.65 -4.66 68.15
N THR A 149 12.05 -3.41 67.88
CA THR A 149 12.60 -2.52 68.91
C THR A 149 11.57 -2.22 70.01
N GLN A 150 10.32 -1.92 69.62
CA GLN A 150 9.26 -1.64 70.59
C GLN A 150 8.88 -2.88 71.40
N ALA A 151 8.84 -4.06 70.77
CA ALA A 151 8.64 -5.32 71.48
C ALA A 151 9.74 -5.55 72.54
N GLY A 152 11.00 -5.25 72.21
CA GLY A 152 12.11 -5.30 73.16
C GLY A 152 11.93 -4.35 74.35
N LYS A 153 11.54 -3.09 74.10
CA LYS A 153 11.25 -2.12 75.16
C LYS A 153 10.07 -2.54 76.04
N ALA A 154 9.00 -3.04 75.43
CA ALA A 154 7.83 -3.53 76.14
C ALA A 154 8.18 -4.71 77.06
N LYS A 155 9.03 -5.63 76.58
CA LYS A 155 9.56 -6.70 77.43
C LYS A 155 10.38 -6.17 78.60
N GLN A 156 11.28 -5.23 78.37
CA GLN A 156 12.08 -4.62 79.45
C GLN A 156 11.21 -3.97 80.52
N GLU A 157 10.17 -3.22 80.14
CA GLU A 157 9.26 -2.59 81.10
C GLU A 157 8.41 -3.64 81.84
N ALA A 158 7.95 -4.69 81.15
CA ALA A 158 7.27 -5.81 81.80
C ALA A 158 8.17 -6.50 82.84
N ASP A 159 9.44 -6.75 82.50
CA ASP A 159 10.43 -7.31 83.42
C ASP A 159 10.69 -6.36 84.61
N ARG A 160 10.76 -5.04 84.37
CA ARG A 160 10.91 -4.00 85.42
C ARG A 160 9.71 -3.98 86.36
N ALA A 161 8.50 -4.01 85.82
CA ALA A 161 7.26 -4.03 86.60
C ALA A 161 7.15 -5.32 87.44
N ALA A 162 7.45 -6.48 86.85
CA ALA A 162 7.48 -7.75 87.56
C ALA A 162 8.48 -7.74 88.74
N ASN A 163 9.67 -7.16 88.54
CA ASN A 163 10.65 -7.01 89.59
C ASN A 163 10.20 -6.05 90.72
N MET A 164 9.55 -4.93 90.37
CA MET A 164 8.94 -4.03 91.37
C MET A 164 7.91 -4.76 92.23
N VAL A 165 7.03 -5.55 91.63
CA VAL A 165 6.02 -6.32 92.38
C VAL A 165 6.69 -7.37 93.27
N GLY A 166 7.67 -8.11 92.75
CA GLY A 166 8.38 -9.14 93.52
C GLY A 166 9.20 -8.61 94.70
N THR A 167 9.62 -7.33 94.64
CA THR A 167 10.37 -6.67 95.71
C THR A 167 9.50 -5.82 96.64
N THR A 168 8.20 -5.69 96.34
CA THR A 168 7.26 -4.94 97.17
C THR A 168 6.66 -5.85 98.23
N THR A 169 7.01 -5.61 99.49
CA THR A 169 6.50 -6.39 100.62
C THR A 169 6.02 -5.47 101.74
N TRP A 170 4.94 -5.90 102.40
CA TRP A 170 4.42 -5.25 103.60
C TRP A 170 4.84 -6.08 104.82
N ASN A 171 5.52 -5.44 105.76
CA ASN A 171 5.83 -6.03 107.05
C ASN A 171 5.18 -5.18 108.15
N GLY A 172 3.93 -5.50 108.47
CA GLY A 172 3.11 -4.67 109.34
C GLY A 172 2.85 -3.30 108.71
N ASP A 173 3.36 -2.25 109.36
CA ASP A 173 3.16 -0.84 109.00
C ASP A 173 4.31 -0.23 108.16
N VAL A 174 5.23 -1.08 107.70
CA VAL A 174 6.37 -0.67 106.89
C VAL A 174 6.22 -1.25 105.49
N LEU A 175 6.27 -0.36 104.49
CA LEU A 175 6.32 -0.72 103.09
C LEU A 175 7.78 -0.83 102.66
N SER A 176 8.18 -1.99 102.15
CA SER A 176 9.51 -2.21 101.59
C SER A 176 9.41 -2.43 100.09
N VAL A 177 10.16 -1.65 99.30
CA VAL A 177 10.22 -1.76 97.83
C VAL A 177 11.68 -1.78 97.41
N ASN A 178 12.08 -2.77 96.62
CA ASN A 178 13.46 -2.94 96.15
C ASN A 178 14.52 -2.86 97.27
N GLY A 179 14.20 -3.44 98.44
CA GLY A 179 15.08 -3.45 99.62
C GLY A 179 15.13 -2.13 100.41
N VAL A 180 14.42 -1.09 99.98
CA VAL A 180 14.29 0.17 100.70
C VAL A 180 12.99 0.15 101.49
N SER A 181 13.09 0.27 102.82
CA SER A 181 11.93 0.28 103.72
C SER A 181 11.53 1.70 104.10
N SER A 182 10.23 1.97 104.10
CA SER A 182 9.69 3.19 104.67
C SER A 182 9.89 3.22 106.20
N PRO A 183 9.84 4.40 106.83
CA PRO A 183 9.48 4.49 108.25
C PRO A 183 8.10 3.85 108.49
N PRO A 184 7.75 3.53 109.75
CA PRO A 184 6.38 3.17 110.12
C PRO A 184 5.39 4.23 109.62
N LEU A 185 4.43 3.81 108.79
CA LEU A 185 3.50 4.70 108.09
C LEU A 185 2.34 5.18 108.98
N THR A 186 2.02 4.41 110.01
CA THR A 186 1.31 4.83 111.21
C THR A 186 2.34 5.34 112.21
N GLY A 187 2.35 6.66 112.43
CA GLY A 187 2.96 7.23 113.64
C GLY A 187 2.37 6.59 114.90
N PRO A 188 2.93 6.84 116.10
CA PRO A 188 2.33 6.37 117.35
C PRO A 188 0.85 6.71 117.34
N LYS A 189 -0.01 5.70 117.56
CA LYS A 189 -1.46 5.89 117.67
C LYS A 189 -1.67 7.04 118.66
N GLY A 190 -2.09 8.19 118.15
CA GLY A 190 -2.34 9.37 118.99
C GLY A 190 -3.27 8.95 120.11
N GLN A 191 -2.99 9.40 121.34
CA GLN A 191 -3.90 9.13 122.46
C GLN A 191 -5.32 9.46 122.01
N ASP A 192 -6.21 8.48 122.16
CA ASP A 192 -7.62 8.60 121.80
C ASP A 192 -8.14 9.94 122.37
N GLY A 193 -8.58 10.80 121.45
CA GLY A 193 -8.72 12.24 121.65
C GLY A 193 -9.88 12.63 122.57
N THR A 194 -9.72 12.42 123.86
CA THR A 194 -10.49 13.12 124.90
C THR A 194 -9.56 14.03 125.70
N VAL A 195 -9.08 15.09 125.04
CA VAL A 195 -8.59 16.29 125.73
C VAL A 195 -9.65 17.38 125.59
N ALA A 196 -10.34 17.69 126.68
CA ALA A 196 -11.17 18.89 126.75
C ALA A 196 -10.22 20.10 126.78
N PHE A 197 -10.45 21.09 125.91
CA PHE A 197 -9.61 22.29 125.75
C PHE A 197 -9.52 23.17 127.02
N ASP A 198 -10.36 22.91 128.01
CA ASP A 198 -10.42 23.66 129.26
C ASP A 198 -9.36 23.22 130.29
N ALA A 199 -8.65 22.11 130.03
CA ALA A 199 -7.67 21.53 130.93
C ALA A 199 -6.20 21.79 130.54
N LEU A 200 -5.94 22.62 129.53
CA LEU A 200 -4.58 22.97 129.10
C LEU A 200 -4.08 24.21 129.83
N THR A 201 -2.85 24.16 130.38
CA THR A 201 -2.18 25.36 130.89
C THR A 201 -1.80 26.30 129.73
N GLU A 202 -1.60 27.59 130.01
CA GLU A 202 -1.26 28.58 128.96
C GLU A 202 0.02 28.20 128.22
N GLU A 203 1.01 27.63 128.91
CA GLU A 203 2.26 27.13 128.32
C GLU A 203 2.05 25.92 127.40
N GLN A 204 1.08 25.05 127.71
CA GLN A 204 0.73 23.92 126.84
C GLN A 204 -0.03 24.39 125.58
N ARG A 205 -0.76 25.50 125.66
CA ARG A 205 -1.40 26.15 124.51
C ARG A 205 -0.40 26.88 123.61
N GLU A 206 0.70 27.39 124.15
CA GLU A 206 1.79 27.95 123.36
C GLU A 206 2.63 26.87 122.68
N SER A 207 2.91 25.76 123.37
CA SER A 207 3.66 24.62 122.79
C SER A 207 2.95 23.97 121.59
N LEU A 208 1.62 23.88 121.61
CA LEU A 208 0.81 23.35 120.49
C LEU A 208 0.74 24.29 119.28
N ARG A 209 1.08 25.58 119.44
CA ARG A 209 1.04 26.58 118.37
C ARG A 209 2.26 26.48 117.46
N GLY A 210 3.32 25.79 117.91
CA GLY A 210 4.63 25.81 117.29
C GLY A 210 5.29 27.20 117.37
N GLU A 211 6.62 27.26 117.27
CA GLU A 211 7.30 28.52 116.97
C GLU A 211 6.64 29.14 115.74
N PRO A 212 6.13 30.39 115.80
CA PRO A 212 5.58 31.06 114.64
C PRO A 212 6.62 31.01 113.52
N GLY A 213 6.29 30.34 112.41
CA GLY A 213 7.09 30.42 111.20
C GLY A 213 7.31 31.91 110.89
N LYS A 214 8.56 32.31 110.71
CA LYS A 214 9.00 33.71 110.64
C LYS A 214 8.30 34.57 109.56
N ASP A 215 7.45 33.95 108.73
CA ASP A 215 6.78 34.56 107.59
C ASP A 215 5.28 34.23 107.49
N ALA A 216 4.57 33.99 108.61
CA ALA A 216 3.12 33.73 108.58
C ALA A 216 2.31 34.80 109.36
N THR A 217 2.45 36.06 108.95
CA THR A 217 1.36 37.03 109.15
C THR A 217 0.27 36.72 108.15
N ALA A 218 -0.77 36.02 108.60
CA ALA A 218 -1.99 35.80 107.84
C ALA A 218 -2.62 37.15 107.48
N VAL A 219 -2.39 37.60 106.24
CA VAL A 219 -3.13 38.71 105.65
C VAL A 219 -4.49 38.19 105.24
N ASN A 220 -5.52 38.67 105.92
CA ASN A 220 -6.91 38.60 105.49
C ASN A 220 -7.06 39.20 104.08
N ILE A 221 -7.08 38.36 103.05
CA ILE A 221 -7.46 38.79 101.70
C ILE A 221 -9.00 38.83 101.63
N ALA A 222 -9.60 39.81 102.32
CA ALA A 222 -11.03 40.09 102.20
C ALA A 222 -11.41 41.57 102.33
N ASP A 223 -10.49 42.52 102.60
CA ASP A 223 -10.84 43.96 102.66
C ASP A 223 -10.10 44.90 101.67
N GLY A 224 -9.24 44.36 100.79
CA GLY A 224 -8.56 45.18 99.78
C GLY A 224 -7.35 45.99 100.29
N SER A 225 -6.92 45.84 101.54
CA SER A 225 -5.65 46.42 102.01
C SER A 225 -4.47 45.50 101.68
N ILE A 226 -3.91 45.64 100.48
CA ILE A 226 -2.53 45.23 100.23
C ILE A 226 -1.64 46.24 100.94
N THR A 227 -1.10 45.88 102.10
CA THR A 227 -0.40 46.80 103.01
C THR A 227 1.08 46.97 102.67
N ASP A 228 1.66 46.10 101.82
CA ASP A 228 3.01 46.30 101.28
C ASP A 228 2.97 47.36 100.17
N ALA A 229 3.63 48.49 100.39
CA ALA A 229 3.71 49.60 99.42
C ALA A 229 4.30 49.17 98.06
N LYS A 230 5.16 48.14 98.02
CA LYS A 230 5.68 47.59 96.75
C LYS A 230 4.67 46.74 96.00
N LEU A 231 3.74 46.10 96.71
CA LEU A 231 2.69 45.29 96.10
C LEU A 231 1.48 46.17 95.76
N ALA A 232 1.13 47.14 96.60
CA ALA A 232 0.03 48.08 96.37
C ALA A 232 0.19 48.90 95.08
N SER A 233 1.43 49.26 94.70
CA SER A 233 1.74 49.95 93.44
C SER A 233 1.64 49.07 92.19
N LYS A 234 1.59 47.74 92.36
CA LYS A 234 1.40 46.77 91.26
C LYS A 234 -0.03 46.26 91.15
N VAL A 235 -0.96 46.74 91.97
CA VAL A 235 -2.35 46.28 91.95
C VAL A 235 -3.27 47.43 91.56
N THR A 236 -3.88 47.36 90.39
CA THR A 236 -4.64 48.46 89.76
C THR A 236 -6.02 47.99 89.29
N VAL A 237 -6.97 48.90 89.20
CA VAL A 237 -8.32 48.63 88.64
C VAL A 237 -8.31 48.58 87.10
N GLN A 238 -7.23 49.04 86.48
CA GLN A 238 -6.98 48.93 85.05
C GLN A 238 -6.12 47.69 84.77
N PRO A 239 -6.47 46.87 83.78
CA PRO A 239 -5.62 45.79 83.34
C PRO A 239 -4.43 46.38 82.58
N GLU A 240 -3.24 46.30 83.17
CA GLU A 240 -1.98 46.70 82.53
C GLU A 240 -1.07 45.47 82.47
N ALA A 241 -0.20 45.39 81.45
CA ALA A 241 0.57 44.18 81.11
C ALA A 241 1.40 43.57 82.26
N ASN A 242 1.71 44.32 83.33
CA ASN A 242 2.52 43.86 84.45
C ASN A 242 1.91 44.15 85.83
N ALA A 243 0.58 44.29 85.91
CA ALA A 243 -0.14 44.56 87.15
C ALA A 243 -1.15 43.47 87.51
N ILE A 244 -1.40 43.31 88.80
CA ILE A 244 -2.48 42.46 89.32
C ILE A 244 -3.78 43.28 89.27
N VAL A 245 -4.80 42.77 88.57
CA VAL A 245 -6.08 43.48 88.40
C VAL A 245 -6.93 43.38 89.67
N LYS A 246 -7.32 44.52 90.24
CA LYS A 246 -8.21 44.61 91.40
C LYS A 246 -9.65 44.27 90.98
N ARG A 247 -10.31 43.44 91.80
CA ARG A 247 -11.77 43.30 91.79
C ARG A 247 -12.41 44.48 92.53
N TRP A 248 -13.58 44.91 92.08
CA TRP A 248 -14.44 45.83 92.84
C TRP A 248 -14.91 45.18 94.14
N GLY A 249 -15.42 45.97 95.09
CA GLY A 249 -15.99 45.46 96.35
C GLY A 249 -17.15 44.46 96.17
N SER A 250 -17.79 44.47 95.00
CA SER A 250 -18.81 43.48 94.57
C SER A 250 -18.21 42.15 94.09
N GLY A 251 -16.88 42.06 93.99
CA GLY A 251 -16.16 40.89 93.56
C GLY A 251 -16.05 40.70 92.04
N HIS A 252 -16.49 41.67 91.24
CA HIS A 252 -16.38 41.65 89.78
C HIS A 252 -15.19 42.48 89.27
N ILE A 253 -14.78 42.29 88.01
CA ILE A 253 -13.77 43.08 87.30
C ILE A 253 -14.49 43.95 86.25
N SER A 254 -14.07 45.20 86.05
CA SER A 254 -14.64 46.04 84.98
C SER A 254 -14.20 45.54 83.61
N VAL A 255 -15.18 45.20 82.77
CA VAL A 255 -14.97 44.88 81.35
C VAL A 255 -15.85 45.84 80.55
N PRO A 256 -15.33 46.98 80.07
CA PRO A 256 -16.12 47.95 79.33
C PRO A 256 -16.65 47.37 78.01
N SER A 257 -17.81 47.88 77.58
CA SER A 257 -18.39 47.53 76.28
C SER A 257 -17.53 48.03 75.13
N ASP A 258 -16.93 49.21 75.28
CA ASP A 258 -15.91 49.78 74.39
C ASP A 258 -14.65 50.08 75.20
N PRO A 259 -13.54 49.34 75.00
CA PRO A 259 -12.27 49.62 75.66
C PRO A 259 -11.72 50.98 75.20
N ASP A 260 -11.28 51.79 76.15
CA ASP A 260 -10.75 53.16 75.94
C ASP A 260 -9.23 53.18 75.67
N SER A 261 -8.58 52.02 75.77
CA SER A 261 -7.14 51.85 75.59
C SER A 261 -6.81 50.41 75.18
N ALA A 262 -5.58 50.20 74.68
CA ALA A 262 -5.13 48.89 74.21
C ALA A 262 -4.95 47.85 75.33
N ASP A 263 -4.77 48.31 76.56
CA ASP A 263 -4.53 47.42 77.71
C ASP A 263 -5.82 47.03 78.44
N ALA A 264 -6.95 47.71 78.15
CA ALA A 264 -8.26 47.43 78.74
C ALA A 264 -8.78 46.01 78.44
N ALA A 265 -9.47 45.39 79.41
CA ALA A 265 -10.15 44.13 79.21
C ALA A 265 -11.32 44.32 78.22
N ALA A 266 -11.36 43.52 77.15
CA ALA A 266 -12.36 43.65 76.10
C ALA A 266 -13.58 42.74 76.35
N SER A 267 -14.78 43.28 76.13
CA SER A 267 -16.01 42.47 76.14
C SER A 267 -16.08 41.53 74.92
N LYS A 268 -16.77 40.40 75.06
CA LYS A 268 -17.01 39.48 73.92
C LYS A 268 -17.70 40.20 72.75
N ALA A 269 -18.64 41.09 73.04
CA ALA A 269 -19.38 41.87 72.03
C ALA A 269 -18.45 42.79 71.22
N TYR A 270 -17.49 43.44 71.89
CA TYR A 270 -16.46 44.23 71.21
C TYR A 270 -15.58 43.35 70.33
N VAL A 271 -15.10 42.21 70.85
CA VAL A 271 -14.26 41.27 70.09
C VAL A 271 -15.01 40.68 68.89
N ASP A 272 -16.29 40.36 69.04
CA ASP A 272 -17.14 39.90 67.93
C ASP A 272 -17.34 41.01 66.89
N THR A 273 -17.59 42.26 67.31
CA THR A 273 -17.72 43.41 66.40
C THR A 273 -16.44 43.68 65.62
N GLN A 274 -15.28 43.65 66.28
CA GLN A 274 -13.98 43.81 65.63
C GLN A 274 -13.64 42.65 64.68
N ARG A 275 -14.13 41.43 64.98
CA ARG A 275 -14.01 40.29 64.08
C ARG A 275 -14.88 40.51 62.84
N ASP A 276 -16.13 40.94 63.02
CA ASP A 276 -17.08 41.18 61.95
C ASP A 276 -16.61 42.29 61.01
N THR A 277 -16.05 43.38 61.54
CA THR A 277 -15.43 44.44 60.74
C THR A 277 -14.15 44.00 60.03
N ARG A 278 -13.39 43.05 60.61
CA ARG A 278 -12.23 42.44 59.93
C ARG A 278 -12.65 41.42 58.86
N THR A 279 -13.83 40.81 58.98
CA THR A 279 -14.40 39.92 57.97
C THR A 279 -15.24 40.63 56.91
N THR A 280 -15.63 41.90 57.11
CA THR A 280 -16.08 42.75 55.99
C THR A 280 -14.87 43.12 55.14
N PRO A 281 -14.70 42.53 53.95
CA PRO A 281 -13.49 42.69 53.18
C PRO A 281 -13.55 44.03 52.43
N SER A 282 -13.61 45.19 53.08
CA SER A 282 -13.74 46.45 52.31
C SER A 282 -12.53 46.68 51.39
N ALA A 283 -11.31 46.44 51.89
CA ALA A 283 -10.09 46.53 51.10
C ALA A 283 -9.88 45.32 50.17
N VAL A 284 -10.15 44.11 50.65
CA VAL A 284 -9.97 42.87 49.89
C VAL A 284 -11.05 42.70 48.82
N SER A 285 -12.31 43.03 49.11
CA SER A 285 -13.40 43.08 48.11
C SER A 285 -13.18 44.20 47.11
N SER A 286 -12.59 45.33 47.46
CA SER A 286 -12.25 46.37 46.48
C SER A 286 -11.12 45.93 45.54
N GLN A 287 -10.11 45.23 46.07
CA GLN A 287 -9.04 44.65 45.27
C GLN A 287 -9.53 43.50 44.39
N ILE A 288 -10.36 42.61 44.92
CA ILE A 288 -10.98 41.51 44.17
C ILE A 288 -11.96 42.05 43.13
N ALA A 289 -12.80 43.04 43.47
CA ALA A 289 -13.71 43.68 42.52
C ALA A 289 -12.92 44.35 41.39
N SER A 290 -11.87 45.11 41.69
CA SER A 290 -11.01 45.71 40.67
C SER A 290 -10.31 44.66 39.81
N ALA A 291 -9.88 43.53 40.40
CA ALA A 291 -9.27 42.43 39.68
C ALA A 291 -10.26 41.68 38.78
N ILE A 292 -11.55 41.60 39.16
CA ILE A 292 -12.61 40.95 38.37
C ILE A 292 -13.11 41.87 37.24
N THR A 293 -13.26 43.17 37.47
CA THR A 293 -13.72 44.14 36.45
C THR A 293 -12.78 44.24 35.24
N SER A 294 -11.51 43.80 35.38
CA SER A 294 -10.54 43.74 34.28
C SER A 294 -10.53 42.39 33.53
N LYS A 295 -11.41 41.45 33.88
CA LYS A 295 -11.58 40.16 33.21
C LYS A 295 -12.84 40.16 32.34
N ALA A 296 -12.89 39.22 31.40
CA ALA A 296 -14.10 38.96 30.64
C ALA A 296 -15.16 38.30 31.53
N ASP A 297 -16.41 38.69 31.36
CA ASP A 297 -17.58 38.09 31.97
C ASP A 297 -17.86 36.69 31.40
N LEU A 298 -18.58 35.88 32.18
CA LEU A 298 -19.03 34.55 31.77
C LEU A 298 -20.56 34.46 31.85
N VAL A 299 -21.19 33.94 30.79
CA VAL A 299 -22.61 33.57 30.77
C VAL A 299 -22.70 32.06 30.55
N GLY A 300 -23.21 31.33 31.55
CA GLY A 300 -23.29 29.86 31.49
C GLY A 300 -21.92 29.16 31.40
N GLY A 301 -20.88 29.76 31.97
CA GLY A 301 -19.51 29.22 31.95
C GLY A 301 -18.73 29.51 30.66
N LYS A 302 -19.23 30.38 29.78
CA LYS A 302 -18.57 30.78 28.53
C LYS A 302 -18.44 32.30 28.43
N VAL A 303 -17.39 32.79 27.77
CA VAL A 303 -17.22 34.22 27.45
C VAL A 303 -18.21 34.60 26.35
N PRO A 304 -19.08 35.62 26.53
CA PRO A 304 -19.94 36.12 25.46
C PRO A 304 -19.13 36.63 24.26
N THR A 305 -19.61 36.37 23.05
CA THR A 305 -18.91 36.77 21.81
C THR A 305 -18.72 38.28 21.69
N SER A 306 -19.54 39.10 22.36
CA SER A 306 -19.39 40.56 22.41
C SER A 306 -18.16 41.04 23.20
N GLN A 307 -17.54 40.17 23.99
CA GLN A 307 -16.32 40.44 24.75
C GLN A 307 -15.07 39.78 24.15
N ILE A 308 -15.26 39.00 23.08
CA ILE A 308 -14.16 38.53 22.24
C ILE A 308 -13.87 39.67 21.27
N PRO A 309 -12.65 40.24 21.23
CA PRO A 309 -12.28 41.21 20.21
C PRO A 309 -12.59 40.65 18.82
N GLU A 310 -13.09 41.46 17.90
CA GLU A 310 -13.29 41.08 16.49
C GLU A 310 -11.93 40.85 15.81
N VAL A 311 -11.23 39.77 16.15
CA VAL A 311 -10.15 39.24 15.32
C VAL A 311 -10.86 38.56 14.15
N ALA A 312 -10.84 39.16 12.95
CA ALA A 312 -11.78 38.79 11.90
C ALA A 312 -11.45 37.42 11.29
N LEU A 313 -12.07 36.40 11.84
CA LEU A 313 -12.23 35.09 11.19
C LEU A 313 -13.57 34.99 10.44
N THR A 314 -14.34 36.08 10.35
CA THR A 314 -15.73 36.01 9.91
C THR A 314 -15.91 35.94 8.40
N LYS A 315 -15.03 36.51 7.55
CA LYS A 315 -15.10 36.38 6.08
C LYS A 315 -13.74 36.64 5.37
N PRO A 316 -13.06 35.61 4.83
CA PRO A 316 -11.89 35.81 3.98
C PRO A 316 -12.21 36.72 2.78
N GLN A 317 -11.36 37.72 2.52
CA GLN A 317 -11.53 38.66 1.41
C GLN A 317 -10.74 38.19 0.18
N SER A 318 -11.42 37.88 -0.92
CA SER A 318 -10.79 37.46 -2.17
C SER A 318 -10.52 38.65 -3.10
N VAL A 319 -9.28 38.79 -3.57
CA VAL A 319 -8.81 39.84 -4.47
C VAL A 319 -7.99 39.23 -5.62
N THR A 320 -7.80 39.96 -6.72
CA THR A 320 -7.10 39.45 -7.92
C THR A 320 -5.62 39.86 -8.01
N SER A 321 -5.14 40.74 -7.12
CA SER A 321 -3.76 41.23 -7.14
C SER A 321 -3.26 41.64 -5.75
N ARG A 322 -1.92 41.75 -5.59
CA ARG A 322 -1.28 42.32 -4.39
C ARG A 322 -1.75 43.75 -4.12
N SER A 323 -1.86 44.59 -5.14
CA SER A 323 -2.29 45.98 -4.97
C SER A 323 -3.71 46.07 -4.40
N ALA A 324 -4.61 45.18 -4.81
CA ALA A 324 -5.95 45.09 -4.26
C ALA A 324 -5.96 44.54 -2.83
N LEU A 325 -5.03 43.62 -2.49
CA LEU A 325 -4.86 43.14 -1.11
C LEU A 325 -4.45 44.27 -0.16
N LEU A 326 -3.46 45.08 -0.55
CA LEU A 326 -2.96 46.20 0.27
C LEU A 326 -3.98 47.35 0.41
N ALA A 327 -5.00 47.37 -0.44
CA ALA A 327 -6.10 48.34 -0.36
C ALA A 327 -7.24 47.88 0.57
N LEU A 328 -7.18 46.64 1.10
CA LEU A 328 -8.18 46.15 2.03
C LEU A 328 -8.13 46.92 3.36
N THR A 329 -9.30 47.35 3.82
CA THR A 329 -9.47 47.76 5.22
C THR A 329 -9.56 46.50 6.06
N ALA A 330 -8.42 46.04 6.58
CA ALA A 330 -8.27 44.78 7.29
C ALA A 330 -7.60 45.01 8.65
N GLN A 331 -7.93 44.18 9.63
CA GLN A 331 -7.36 44.18 10.97
C GLN A 331 -6.43 42.98 11.18
N GLU A 332 -5.57 43.03 12.20
CA GLU A 332 -4.71 41.89 12.55
C GLU A 332 -5.55 40.62 12.77
N GLY A 333 -5.16 39.54 12.10
CA GLY A 333 -5.88 38.27 12.05
C GLY A 333 -6.75 38.06 10.80
N ASP A 334 -7.04 39.11 10.03
CA ASP A 334 -7.89 39.02 8.84
C ASP A 334 -7.22 38.18 7.75
N VAL A 335 -8.04 37.40 7.03
CA VAL A 335 -7.57 36.53 5.93
C VAL A 335 -7.86 37.17 4.59
N GLY A 336 -6.81 37.39 3.81
CA GLY A 336 -6.88 37.82 2.42
C GLY A 336 -6.43 36.74 1.45
N ILE A 337 -7.12 36.60 0.32
CA ILE A 337 -6.86 35.56 -0.68
C ILE A 337 -6.58 36.24 -2.02
N ILE A 338 -5.35 36.11 -2.54
CA ILE A 338 -5.03 36.53 -3.90
C ILE A 338 -5.30 35.35 -4.85
N THR A 339 -6.24 35.49 -5.78
CA THR A 339 -6.71 34.37 -6.62
C THR A 339 -5.92 34.17 -7.91
N THR A 340 -5.13 35.17 -8.35
CA THR A 340 -4.44 35.19 -9.64
C THR A 340 -3.08 35.92 -9.57
N GLY A 341 -2.20 35.68 -10.55
CA GLY A 341 -0.89 36.34 -10.65
C GLY A 341 0.22 35.66 -9.84
N ALA A 342 1.41 36.26 -9.85
CA ALA A 342 2.61 35.70 -9.21
C ALA A 342 2.51 35.62 -7.68
N ASP A 343 1.67 36.45 -7.06
CA ASP A 343 1.44 36.51 -5.61
C ASP A 343 0.20 35.72 -5.17
N LYS A 344 -0.27 34.76 -5.99
CA LYS A 344 -1.43 33.94 -5.67
C LYS A 344 -1.18 33.15 -4.37
N GLY A 345 -2.08 33.28 -3.40
CA GLY A 345 -1.93 32.63 -2.11
C GLY A 345 -2.94 33.13 -1.07
N THR A 346 -2.95 32.46 0.08
CA THR A 346 -3.74 32.84 1.26
C THR A 346 -2.82 33.48 2.28
N TYR A 347 -3.18 34.66 2.76
CA TYR A 347 -2.39 35.46 3.69
C TYR A 347 -3.25 35.85 4.90
N MET A 348 -2.61 35.92 6.06
CA MET A 348 -3.18 36.47 7.29
C MET A 348 -2.46 37.77 7.60
N LEU A 349 -3.20 38.84 7.91
CA LEU A 349 -2.59 40.07 8.37
C LEU A 349 -2.02 39.83 9.79
N GLY A 350 -0.70 39.92 9.95
CA GLY A 350 -0.03 39.91 11.24
C GLY A 350 0.10 41.34 11.80
N ALA A 351 1.07 41.55 12.69
CA ALA A 351 1.32 42.86 13.27
C ALA A 351 1.69 43.93 12.21
N GLY A 352 0.99 45.06 12.21
CA GLY A 352 1.26 46.23 11.36
C GLY A 352 0.07 46.64 10.48
N GLU A 353 0.29 47.63 9.61
CA GLU A 353 -0.75 48.23 8.75
C GLU A 353 -1.11 47.32 7.55
N SER A 354 -2.40 47.19 7.21
CA SER A 354 -2.86 46.38 6.07
C SER A 354 -2.32 46.85 4.71
N SER A 355 -1.90 48.11 4.63
CA SER A 355 -1.28 48.73 3.46
C SER A 355 0.16 48.26 3.21
N GLN A 356 0.78 47.57 4.16
CA GLN A 356 2.15 47.09 4.06
C GLN A 356 2.19 45.59 3.73
N TRP A 357 2.83 45.23 2.62
CA TRP A 357 2.98 43.83 2.22
C TRP A 357 3.70 42.97 3.26
N ALA A 358 4.68 43.53 3.97
CA ALA A 358 5.43 42.83 5.00
C ALA A 358 4.57 42.40 6.20
N SER A 359 3.41 43.03 6.42
CA SER A 359 2.47 42.67 7.48
C SER A 359 1.59 41.47 7.09
N TRP A 360 1.52 41.09 5.82
CA TRP A 360 0.76 39.94 5.35
C TRP A 360 1.59 38.66 5.41
N VAL A 361 1.28 37.77 6.36
CA VAL A 361 1.97 36.49 6.57
C VAL A 361 1.30 35.40 5.74
N PRO A 362 2.02 34.69 4.87
CA PRO A 362 1.43 33.62 4.07
C PRO A 362 1.07 32.41 4.94
N LEU A 363 -0.18 31.93 4.85
CA LEU A 363 -0.68 30.77 5.60
C LEU A 363 -0.37 29.43 4.94
N ALA A 364 -0.06 29.44 3.65
CA ALA A 364 0.32 28.27 2.87
C ALA A 364 1.60 28.55 2.08
N SER A 365 2.68 28.90 2.77
CA SER A 365 4.02 28.73 2.25
C SER A 365 4.57 27.40 2.75
N SER A 366 4.19 26.30 2.10
CA SER A 366 5.02 25.09 2.18
C SER A 366 5.84 25.02 0.89
N PRO A 367 7.16 25.27 0.95
CA PRO A 367 8.11 24.79 -0.06
C PRO A 367 8.17 23.25 -0.17
N GLY A 368 7.37 22.53 0.63
CA GLY A 368 7.40 21.07 0.79
C GLY A 368 6.13 20.35 0.32
N ALA A 369 5.37 20.88 -0.65
CA ALA A 369 4.59 19.95 -1.46
C ALA A 369 5.60 19.03 -2.16
N PRO A 370 5.42 17.69 -2.16
CA PRO A 370 6.45 16.77 -2.68
C PRO A 370 6.87 17.08 -4.13
N VAL A 371 6.00 17.74 -4.89
CA VAL A 371 6.22 18.14 -6.26
C VAL A 371 6.01 19.65 -6.37
N GLN A 372 7.11 20.39 -6.46
CA GLN A 372 7.09 21.83 -6.69
C GLN A 372 6.95 22.17 -8.18
N SER A 373 7.39 21.28 -9.06
CA SER A 373 7.27 21.39 -10.52
C SER A 373 7.34 20.01 -11.17
N VAL A 374 6.79 19.89 -12.38
CA VAL A 374 6.94 18.72 -13.25
C VAL A 374 7.59 19.20 -14.55
N ASN A 375 8.80 18.72 -14.84
CA ASN A 375 9.59 19.18 -15.99
C ASN A 375 9.73 20.72 -16.08
N GLY A 376 9.91 21.40 -14.94
CA GLY A 376 10.03 22.87 -14.86
C GLY A 376 8.72 23.64 -14.98
N GLN A 377 7.58 22.97 -15.24
CA GLN A 377 6.26 23.60 -15.27
C GLN A 377 5.65 23.68 -13.86
N VAL A 378 4.95 24.77 -13.58
CA VAL A 378 4.22 25.04 -12.32
C VAL A 378 2.79 25.47 -12.62
N GLY A 379 1.84 25.22 -11.70
CA GLY A 379 0.43 25.54 -11.90
C GLY A 379 -0.32 24.45 -12.68
N THR A 380 -1.14 24.82 -13.67
CA THR A 380 -1.78 23.85 -14.57
C THR A 380 -0.73 23.28 -15.53
N VAL A 381 -0.31 22.04 -15.28
CA VAL A 381 0.72 21.37 -16.07
C VAL A 381 0.10 20.65 -17.27
N VAL A 382 0.53 21.02 -18.48
CA VAL A 382 0.14 20.38 -19.74
C VAL A 382 1.41 19.79 -20.35
N LEU A 383 1.52 18.46 -20.31
CA LEU A 383 2.70 17.74 -20.80
C LEU A 383 2.51 17.28 -22.25
N SER A 384 3.54 17.48 -23.04
CA SER A 384 3.75 16.85 -24.34
C SER A 384 4.52 15.54 -24.20
N ALA A 385 4.59 14.75 -25.27
CA ALA A 385 5.40 13.53 -25.30
C ALA A 385 6.88 13.80 -24.98
N ALA A 386 7.40 14.95 -25.41
CA ALA A 386 8.78 15.35 -25.13
C ALA A 386 9.02 15.61 -23.63
N ASP A 387 8.02 16.12 -22.91
CA ASP A 387 8.16 16.45 -21.48
C ASP A 387 8.38 15.22 -20.58
N VAL A 388 8.03 14.02 -21.08
CA VAL A 388 8.12 12.75 -20.33
C VAL A 388 9.04 11.73 -21.01
N GLY A 389 9.77 12.12 -22.05
CA GLY A 389 10.62 11.22 -22.84
C GLY A 389 9.82 10.13 -23.56
N ALA A 390 8.53 10.35 -23.83
CA ALA A 390 7.74 9.43 -24.62
C ALA A 390 8.15 9.51 -26.10
N PRO A 391 8.39 8.37 -26.77
CA PRO A 391 8.76 8.36 -28.17
C PRO A 391 7.62 8.91 -29.03
N THR A 392 7.97 9.69 -30.04
CA THR A 392 7.06 10.12 -31.09
C THR A 392 6.55 8.93 -31.88
N THR A 393 5.41 9.08 -32.55
CA THR A 393 4.89 8.08 -33.50
C THR A 393 5.95 7.70 -34.55
N SER A 394 6.79 8.64 -34.97
CA SER A 394 7.89 8.39 -35.91
C SER A 394 8.99 7.53 -35.30
N GLU A 395 9.43 7.81 -34.06
CA GLU A 395 10.45 7.01 -33.37
C GLU A 395 9.96 5.59 -33.07
N LEU A 396 8.68 5.47 -32.66
CA LEU A 396 8.00 4.19 -32.53
C LEU A 396 7.96 3.43 -33.85
N THR A 397 7.58 4.09 -34.94
CA THR A 397 7.48 3.47 -36.28
C THR A 397 8.85 3.02 -36.78
N THR A 398 9.89 3.87 -36.65
CA THR A 398 11.27 3.51 -37.02
C THR A 398 11.82 2.38 -36.15
N GLY A 399 11.59 2.43 -34.84
CA GLY A 399 12.00 1.38 -33.91
C GLY A 399 11.32 0.05 -34.22
N LEU A 400 10.01 0.08 -34.53
CA LEU A 400 9.24 -1.11 -34.85
C LEU A 400 9.62 -1.68 -36.23
N ALA A 401 9.86 -0.82 -37.22
CA ALA A 401 10.38 -1.21 -38.54
C ALA A 401 11.78 -1.84 -38.44
N GLY A 402 12.59 -1.41 -37.47
CA GLY A 402 13.89 -2.02 -37.16
C GLY A 402 13.80 -3.33 -36.39
N LYS A 403 12.63 -3.72 -35.88
CA LYS A 403 12.47 -4.89 -34.99
C LYS A 403 12.08 -6.20 -35.67
N ALA A 404 11.60 -6.19 -36.91
CA ALA A 404 11.53 -7.39 -37.76
C ALA A 404 11.01 -6.99 -39.13
N ASN A 405 11.72 -7.39 -40.20
CA ASN A 405 11.18 -7.82 -41.50
C ASN A 405 12.17 -7.74 -42.68
N ALA A 406 13.48 -7.54 -42.46
CA ALA A 406 14.44 -7.77 -43.55
C ALA A 406 14.74 -9.28 -43.73
N SER A 407 14.83 -10.04 -42.63
CA SER A 407 14.92 -11.50 -42.65
C SER A 407 14.87 -12.02 -41.21
N HIS A 408 13.96 -12.93 -40.91
CA HIS A 408 14.17 -13.86 -39.80
C HIS A 408 14.12 -15.26 -40.41
N THR A 409 15.23 -15.99 -40.28
CA THR A 409 15.34 -17.36 -40.75
C THR A 409 15.48 -18.27 -39.54
N HIS A 410 14.94 -19.48 -39.68
CA HIS A 410 15.23 -20.58 -38.77
C HIS A 410 16.09 -21.58 -39.50
N THR A 411 17.21 -21.98 -38.90
CA THR A 411 17.89 -23.21 -39.32
C THR A 411 17.06 -24.41 -38.84
N THR A 412 17.24 -25.56 -39.47
CA THR A 412 16.52 -26.79 -39.08
C THR A 412 16.77 -27.17 -37.63
N GLU A 413 17.95 -26.88 -37.09
CA GLU A 413 18.29 -27.13 -35.68
C GLU A 413 17.47 -26.27 -34.71
N GLN A 414 17.01 -25.09 -35.14
CA GLN A 414 16.19 -24.19 -34.32
C GLN A 414 14.72 -24.64 -34.25
N VAL A 415 14.32 -25.60 -35.08
CA VAL A 415 12.96 -26.15 -35.12
C VAL A 415 12.98 -27.56 -34.52
N THR A 416 12.90 -27.64 -33.19
CA THR A 416 12.94 -28.90 -32.45
C THR A 416 11.91 -29.89 -32.98
N GLY A 417 12.37 -31.06 -33.45
CA GLY A 417 11.52 -32.14 -33.94
C GLY A 417 11.20 -32.10 -35.44
N LEU A 418 11.65 -31.09 -36.19
CA LEU A 418 11.48 -31.03 -37.64
C LEU A 418 12.17 -32.20 -38.35
N ASP A 419 13.44 -32.46 -38.01
CA ASP A 419 14.21 -33.57 -38.60
C ASP A 419 13.57 -34.93 -38.31
N SER A 420 13.09 -35.12 -37.08
CA SER A 420 12.41 -36.35 -36.68
C SER A 420 11.08 -36.55 -37.42
N THR A 421 10.31 -35.47 -37.58
CA THR A 421 9.04 -35.49 -38.31
C THR A 421 9.27 -35.79 -39.80
N LEU A 422 10.27 -35.15 -40.42
CA LEU A 422 10.57 -35.36 -41.84
C LEU A 422 11.08 -36.78 -42.09
N ALA A 423 11.97 -37.29 -41.23
CA ALA A 423 12.43 -38.68 -41.29
C ALA A 423 11.29 -39.70 -41.14
N SER A 424 10.22 -39.36 -40.40
CA SER A 424 9.05 -40.23 -40.23
C SER A 424 8.12 -40.30 -41.45
N LYS A 425 8.17 -39.32 -42.36
CA LYS A 425 7.27 -39.24 -43.52
C LYS A 425 7.71 -40.13 -44.67
N ALA A 426 9.01 -40.29 -44.88
CA ALA A 426 9.57 -41.30 -45.76
C ALA A 426 11.08 -41.40 -45.50
N SER A 427 11.53 -42.48 -44.86
CA SER A 427 12.96 -42.77 -44.81
C SER A 427 13.43 -43.21 -46.19
N THR A 428 14.69 -42.93 -46.53
CA THR A 428 15.32 -43.44 -47.76
C THR A 428 15.15 -44.97 -47.88
N GLN A 429 15.13 -45.66 -46.75
CA GLN A 429 14.85 -47.10 -46.67
C GLN A 429 13.41 -47.43 -47.08
N ALA A 430 12.40 -46.73 -46.56
CA ALA A 430 11.00 -46.96 -46.95
C ALA A 430 10.76 -46.69 -48.43
N LEU A 431 11.44 -45.67 -48.98
CA LEU A 431 11.41 -45.39 -50.42
C LEU A 431 12.10 -46.49 -51.23
N SER A 432 13.26 -46.95 -50.77
CA SER A 432 14.04 -48.01 -51.41
C SER A 432 13.30 -49.36 -51.37
N ASP A 433 12.67 -49.70 -50.25
CA ASP A 433 11.85 -50.91 -50.08
C ASP A 433 10.60 -50.86 -50.95
N GLY A 434 9.94 -49.69 -50.99
CA GLY A 434 8.80 -49.44 -51.86
C GLY A 434 9.15 -49.57 -53.34
N LEU A 435 10.31 -49.07 -53.75
CA LEU A 435 10.79 -49.15 -55.14
C LEU A 435 11.24 -50.57 -55.51
N ALA A 436 11.94 -51.26 -54.60
CA ALA A 436 12.34 -52.65 -54.76
C ALA A 436 11.13 -53.60 -54.87
N GLY A 437 10.04 -53.29 -54.15
CA GLY A 437 8.78 -54.03 -54.24
C GLY A 437 7.98 -53.78 -55.53
N LYS A 438 8.39 -52.85 -56.39
CA LYS A 438 7.65 -52.46 -57.60
C LYS A 438 8.21 -53.01 -58.91
N ALA A 439 9.38 -53.64 -58.95
CA ALA A 439 10.01 -54.01 -60.22
C ALA A 439 10.39 -55.50 -60.41
N ASP A 440 11.20 -56.16 -59.56
CA ASP A 440 11.88 -57.40 -60.03
C ASP A 440 11.88 -58.57 -59.04
N VAL A 441 10.77 -59.31 -58.95
CA VAL A 441 10.85 -60.72 -58.52
C VAL A 441 10.40 -61.68 -59.62
N SER A 442 9.46 -61.28 -60.47
CA SER A 442 9.14 -61.90 -61.76
C SER A 442 7.87 -61.23 -62.28
N HIS A 443 7.90 -60.66 -63.48
CA HIS A 443 6.67 -60.48 -64.24
C HIS A 443 6.82 -61.26 -65.54
N THR A 444 5.89 -62.18 -65.78
CA THR A 444 5.80 -62.98 -67.00
C THR A 444 4.40 -62.82 -67.57
N HIS A 445 4.31 -62.91 -68.91
CA HIS A 445 3.03 -62.98 -69.61
C HIS A 445 2.88 -64.34 -70.26
N THR A 446 1.77 -65.04 -70.00
CA THR A 446 1.36 -66.17 -70.84
C THR A 446 0.84 -65.64 -72.17
N THR A 447 0.87 -66.46 -73.22
CA THR A 447 0.38 -66.08 -74.56
C THR A 447 -1.07 -65.59 -74.51
N GLU A 448 -1.89 -66.15 -73.62
CA GLU A 448 -3.30 -65.76 -73.39
C GLU A 448 -3.45 -64.33 -72.86
N GLN A 449 -2.45 -63.83 -72.13
CA GLN A 449 -2.44 -62.47 -71.58
C GLN A 449 -2.08 -61.42 -72.65
N VAL A 450 -1.60 -61.85 -73.83
CA VAL A 450 -1.30 -60.98 -74.96
C VAL A 450 -2.39 -61.14 -76.02
N THR A 451 -3.48 -60.38 -75.84
CA THR A 451 -4.64 -60.43 -76.75
C THR A 451 -4.21 -60.26 -78.21
N GLY A 452 -4.52 -61.25 -79.05
CA GLY A 452 -4.21 -61.23 -80.49
C GLY A 452 -2.87 -61.84 -80.90
N LEU A 453 -2.00 -62.24 -79.95
CA LEU A 453 -0.73 -62.89 -80.27
C LEU A 453 -0.94 -64.24 -80.98
N ASP A 454 -1.87 -65.05 -80.49
CA ASP A 454 -2.21 -66.33 -81.11
C ASP A 454 -2.74 -66.14 -82.55
N SER A 455 -3.56 -65.11 -82.77
CA SER A 455 -4.06 -64.76 -84.10
C SER A 455 -2.93 -64.29 -85.03
N ALA A 456 -1.99 -63.48 -84.52
CA ALA A 456 -0.85 -63.00 -85.29
C ALA A 456 0.13 -64.13 -85.66
N LEU A 457 0.35 -65.10 -84.77
CA LEU A 457 1.15 -66.29 -85.06
C LEU A 457 0.45 -67.22 -86.06
N ALA A 458 -0.86 -67.44 -85.91
CA ALA A 458 -1.64 -68.24 -86.84
C ALA A 458 -1.69 -67.65 -88.27
N GLY A 459 -1.54 -66.32 -88.40
CA GLY A 459 -1.47 -65.62 -89.68
C GLY A 459 -0.14 -65.72 -90.42
N LYS A 460 0.90 -66.32 -89.84
CA LYS A 460 2.18 -66.59 -90.53
C LYS A 460 2.07 -67.88 -91.35
N ALA A 461 2.58 -67.87 -92.59
CA ALA A 461 2.52 -69.02 -93.48
C ALA A 461 3.17 -70.25 -92.83
N SER A 462 2.42 -71.35 -92.73
CA SER A 462 2.98 -72.62 -92.26
C SER A 462 4.04 -73.13 -93.25
N THR A 463 4.98 -73.95 -92.78
CA THR A 463 5.98 -74.60 -93.64
C THR A 463 5.32 -75.29 -94.84
N GLN A 464 4.14 -75.88 -94.63
CA GLN A 464 3.33 -76.50 -95.67
C GLN A 464 2.81 -75.49 -96.71
N ALA A 465 2.31 -74.33 -96.28
CA ALA A 465 1.86 -73.27 -97.19
C ALA A 465 3.01 -72.71 -98.04
N LEU A 466 4.23 -72.63 -97.49
CA LEU A 466 5.45 -72.31 -98.24
C LEU A 466 5.82 -73.39 -99.25
N THR A 467 5.69 -74.67 -98.89
CA THR A 467 5.91 -75.81 -99.80
C THR A 467 4.90 -75.82 -100.95
N ASP A 468 3.61 -75.61 -100.68
CA ASP A 468 2.54 -75.61 -101.67
C ASP A 468 2.63 -74.39 -102.62
N GLY A 469 3.01 -73.23 -102.10
CA GLY A 469 3.22 -72.01 -102.90
C GLY A 469 4.43 -72.07 -103.82
N LEU A 470 5.43 -72.91 -103.52
CA LEU A 470 6.60 -73.12 -104.39
C LEU A 470 6.31 -74.17 -105.47
N ALA A 471 5.51 -75.19 -105.15
CA ALA A 471 5.05 -76.20 -106.11
C ALA A 471 4.17 -75.63 -107.23
N THR A 472 3.49 -74.51 -106.99
CA THR A 472 2.60 -73.85 -107.95
C THR A 472 3.26 -72.77 -108.83
N ARG A 473 4.51 -72.34 -108.52
CA ARG A 473 5.22 -71.27 -109.24
C ARG A 473 6.20 -71.76 -110.34
N VAL A 474 6.25 -73.06 -110.61
CA VAL A 474 7.05 -73.64 -111.70
C VAL A 474 6.13 -73.95 -112.89
N ASP A 475 5.94 -72.96 -113.76
CA ASP A 475 5.17 -73.11 -115.01
C ASP A 475 5.99 -73.87 -116.06
N GLY A 476 5.67 -75.15 -116.26
CA GLY A 476 6.35 -75.97 -117.27
C GLY A 476 6.18 -77.49 -117.17
N GLY A 477 5.02 -78.00 -116.77
CA GLY A 477 4.55 -79.34 -117.19
C GLY A 477 5.35 -80.59 -116.76
N SER A 478 6.32 -80.50 -115.84
CA SER A 478 6.90 -81.68 -115.16
C SER A 478 7.06 -81.38 -113.67
N ALA A 479 6.24 -82.04 -112.84
CA ALA A 479 6.16 -81.79 -111.42
C ALA A 479 7.51 -82.03 -110.72
N VAL A 480 8.10 -80.97 -110.18
CA VAL A 480 9.16 -81.08 -109.19
C VAL A 480 8.54 -81.68 -107.92
N LYS A 481 8.87 -82.94 -107.63
CA LYS A 481 8.36 -83.70 -106.48
C LYS A 481 9.27 -83.62 -105.25
N LYS A 482 10.51 -83.17 -105.44
CA LYS A 482 11.51 -83.08 -104.38
C LYS A 482 12.47 -81.94 -104.69
N ILE A 483 13.00 -81.28 -103.65
CA ILE A 483 14.10 -80.33 -103.77
C ILE A 483 15.25 -80.88 -102.96
N GLU A 484 16.44 -80.94 -103.55
CA GLU A 484 17.66 -81.36 -102.87
C GLU A 484 18.75 -80.32 -103.08
N VAL A 485 19.45 -79.98 -102.01
CA VAL A 485 20.59 -79.08 -102.05
C VAL A 485 21.85 -79.94 -102.15
N VAL A 486 22.67 -79.72 -103.17
CA VAL A 486 23.84 -80.56 -103.49
C VAL A 486 25.05 -79.68 -103.79
N THR A 487 26.27 -80.17 -103.62
CA THR A 487 27.49 -79.38 -103.86
C THR A 487 28.00 -79.42 -105.29
N ALA A 488 27.52 -80.37 -106.11
CA ALA A 488 27.75 -80.42 -107.55
C ALA A 488 26.55 -81.10 -108.22
N MET A 489 26.32 -80.83 -109.51
CA MET A 489 25.24 -81.46 -110.26
C MET A 489 25.48 -82.97 -110.38
N PRO A 490 24.53 -83.82 -109.97
CA PRO A 490 24.69 -85.26 -110.08
C PRO A 490 24.76 -85.67 -111.55
N TYR A 491 25.65 -86.61 -111.86
CA TYR A 491 25.94 -87.02 -113.24
C TYR A 491 24.71 -87.58 -113.99
N TYR A 492 23.73 -88.12 -113.26
CA TYR A 492 22.41 -88.50 -113.78
C TYR A 492 21.30 -87.84 -112.94
N PRO A 493 20.87 -86.61 -113.26
CA PRO A 493 19.85 -85.92 -112.47
C PRO A 493 18.47 -86.55 -112.65
N VAL A 494 17.74 -86.71 -111.55
CA VAL A 494 16.36 -87.22 -111.58
C VAL A 494 15.45 -86.11 -112.08
N ALA A 495 14.71 -86.39 -113.16
CA ALA A 495 13.89 -85.41 -113.88
C ALA A 495 12.76 -84.74 -113.05
N THR A 496 12.50 -85.18 -111.82
CA THR A 496 11.47 -84.62 -110.93
C THR A 496 12.05 -84.02 -109.64
N THR A 497 13.37 -83.94 -109.49
CA THR A 497 14.01 -83.29 -108.34
C THR A 497 14.70 -82.02 -108.80
N LEU A 498 14.37 -80.90 -108.16
CA LEU A 498 15.10 -79.66 -108.37
C LEU A 498 16.35 -79.68 -107.50
N TYR A 499 17.51 -79.77 -108.14
CA TYR A 499 18.80 -79.74 -107.47
C TYR A 499 19.30 -78.30 -107.38
N LEU A 500 19.42 -77.79 -106.17
CA LEU A 500 20.06 -76.52 -105.89
C LEU A 500 21.55 -76.80 -105.68
N VAL A 501 22.36 -76.57 -106.72
CA VAL A 501 23.81 -76.78 -106.65
C VAL A 501 24.45 -75.57 -105.98
N VAL A 502 25.00 -75.77 -104.79
CA VAL A 502 25.79 -74.78 -104.04
C VAL A 502 27.26 -75.14 -104.19
N GLY A 503 27.96 -74.40 -105.04
CA GLY A 503 29.41 -74.52 -105.22
C GLY A 503 30.20 -74.08 -104.01
#